data_AF-A0A524FZ80-F1
#
_entry.id   AF-A0A524FZ80-F1
#
_cell.length_a   1.000
_cell.length_b   1.000
_cell.length_c   1.000
_cell.angle_alpha   90.00
_cell.angle_beta   90.00
_cell.angle_gamma   90.00
#
_symmetry.space_group_name_H-M   'P 1'
#
loop_
_entity.id
_entity.type
_entity.pdbx_description
1 polymer ?
#
loop_
_entity_poly.entity_id
_entity_poly.type
_entity_poly.pdbx_seq_one_letter_code
_entity_poly.pdbx_strand_id
1 'polypeptide(L)'
;MIPVIIRAIDSATKRKVMAGGVVSAILAVSLVTTLGFLGGAFWNPIGPSGGLNEPVYTINSTIAGDFADFVPYEEPFTPNAPSYSVYAGLSNIANLGDYPTIPVDVRNQIALNGFAVIPQNEFIQIHEILEHNDDNHIPSFVSSDAVLHA
;
A
#
# COMPACT_ATOMS: atom_id res chain seq x y z
N MET A 1 -50.44 51.55 -27.80
CA MET A 1 -49.20 51.22 -27.07
C MET A 1 -49.35 51.70 -25.65
N ILE A 2 -49.29 50.80 -24.66
CA ILE A 2 -49.37 51.15 -23.24
C ILE A 2 -47.93 51.25 -22.72
N PRO A 3 -47.50 52.37 -22.12
CA PRO A 3 -46.16 52.47 -21.54
C PRO A 3 -46.12 51.71 -20.20
N VAL A 4 -45.16 50.80 -20.06
CA VAL A 4 -44.85 50.12 -18.80
C VAL A 4 -43.98 51.05 -17.96
N ILE A 5 -44.50 51.47 -16.81
CA ILE A 5 -43.75 52.26 -15.81
C ILE A 5 -42.89 51.31 -14.98
N ILE A 6 -41.56 51.42 -15.11
CA ILE A 6 -40.62 50.72 -14.23
C ILE A 6 -40.67 51.42 -12.87
N ARG A 7 -41.27 50.77 -11.86
CA ARG A 7 -41.24 51.25 -10.48
C ARG A 7 -39.84 51.07 -9.91
N ALA A 8 -39.24 52.16 -9.45
CA ALA A 8 -38.00 52.16 -8.68
C ALA A 8 -38.09 51.17 -7.50
N ILE A 9 -36.99 50.46 -7.24
CA ILE A 9 -36.88 49.55 -6.08
C ILE A 9 -37.27 50.33 -4.81
N ASP A 10 -38.26 49.81 -4.10
CA ASP A 10 -38.73 50.40 -2.85
C ASP A 10 -37.59 50.50 -1.82
N SER A 11 -37.56 51.60 -1.10
CA SER A 11 -36.55 51.93 -0.09
C SER A 11 -36.43 50.85 1.00
N ALA A 12 -37.54 50.16 1.32
CA ALA A 12 -37.57 49.04 2.24
C ALA A 12 -36.79 47.83 1.71
N THR A 13 -36.95 47.52 0.42
CA THR A 13 -36.20 46.44 -0.26
C THR A 13 -34.72 46.79 -0.35
N LYS A 14 -34.38 48.05 -0.68
CA LYS A 14 -32.98 48.52 -0.69
C LYS A 14 -32.32 48.38 0.70
N ARG A 15 -33.04 48.71 1.78
CA ARG A 15 -32.53 48.58 3.16
C ARG A 15 -32.33 47.12 3.56
N LYS A 16 -33.23 46.22 3.18
CA LYS A 16 -33.10 44.77 3.45
C LYS A 16 -31.93 44.14 2.70
N VAL A 17 -31.75 44.50 1.42
CA VAL A 17 -30.62 44.02 0.60
C VAL A 17 -29.30 44.55 1.14
N MET A 18 -29.25 45.84 1.54
CA MET A 18 -28.06 46.43 2.15
C MET A 18 -27.73 45.80 3.50
N ALA A 19 -28.73 45.54 4.35
CA ALA A 19 -28.53 44.86 5.62
C ALA A 19 -28.04 43.41 5.44
N GLY A 20 -28.60 42.67 4.48
CA GLY A 20 -28.14 41.32 4.15
C GLY A 20 -26.70 41.28 3.63
N GLY A 21 -26.31 42.25 2.80
CA GLY A 21 -24.94 42.36 2.28
C GLY A 21 -23.90 42.72 3.34
N VAL A 22 -24.27 43.55 4.31
CA VAL A 22 -23.35 43.90 5.42
C VAL A 22 -23.13 42.71 6.35
N VAL A 23 -24.20 41.95 6.68
CA VAL A 23 -24.09 40.77 7.54
C VAL A 23 -23.25 39.66 6.88
N SER A 24 -23.40 39.44 5.57
CA SER A 24 -22.59 38.44 4.87
C SER A 24 -21.11 38.82 4.79
N ALA A 25 -20.81 40.11 4.60
CA ALA A 25 -19.43 40.60 4.58
C ALA A 25 -18.75 40.42 5.95
N ILE A 26 -19.45 40.71 7.05
CA ILE A 26 -18.91 40.53 8.41
C ILE A 26 -18.62 39.05 8.69
N LEU A 27 -19.53 38.13 8.31
CA LEU A 27 -19.33 36.69 8.47
C LEU A 27 -18.17 36.15 7.62
N ALA A 28 -18.03 36.63 6.39
CA ALA A 28 -16.93 36.22 5.52
C ALA A 28 -15.58 36.67 6.07
N VAL A 29 -15.48 37.92 6.55
CA VAL A 29 -14.26 38.44 7.16
C VAL A 29 -13.93 37.69 8.44
N SER A 30 -14.92 37.45 9.32
CA SER A 30 -14.68 36.74 10.57
C SER A 30 -14.19 35.30 10.34
N LEU A 31 -14.77 34.59 9.37
CA LEU A 31 -14.37 33.23 9.02
C LEU A 31 -12.91 33.19 8.52
N VAL A 32 -12.54 34.08 7.60
CA VAL A 32 -11.18 34.14 7.04
C VAL A 32 -10.16 34.52 8.12
N THR A 33 -10.47 35.47 9.00
CA THR A 33 -9.58 35.83 10.11
C THR A 33 -9.42 34.69 11.11
N THR A 34 -10.48 33.93 11.38
CA THR A 34 -10.44 32.81 12.34
C THR A 34 -9.65 31.64 11.77
N LEU A 35 -9.82 31.34 10.47
CA LEU A 35 -9.05 30.31 9.77
C LEU A 35 -7.58 30.69 9.64
N GLY A 36 -7.24 31.96 9.37
CA GLY A 36 -5.85 32.41 9.37
C GLY A 36 -5.20 32.30 10.76
N PHE A 37 -5.93 32.64 11.82
CA PHE A 37 -5.47 32.55 13.19
C PHE A 37 -5.25 31.10 13.65
N LEU A 38 -6.21 30.20 13.36
CA LEU A 38 -6.13 28.77 13.71
C LEU A 38 -5.20 27.97 12.80
N GLY A 39 -5.13 28.32 11.51
CA GLY A 39 -4.51 27.53 10.45
C GLY A 39 -3.03 27.84 10.16
N GLY A 40 -2.42 28.83 10.82
CA GLY A 40 -0.96 28.99 10.68
C GLY A 40 -0.37 30.37 10.91
N ALA A 41 -1.15 31.43 11.16
CA ALA A 41 -0.57 32.77 11.38
C ALA A 41 0.27 32.92 12.67
N PHE A 42 0.17 31.96 13.60
CA PHE A 42 0.93 31.93 14.86
C PHE A 42 1.70 30.63 15.07
N TRP A 43 1.79 29.77 14.06
CA TRP A 43 2.69 28.65 14.11
C TRP A 43 4.09 29.18 13.87
N ASN A 44 4.81 29.45 14.97
CA ASN A 44 6.26 29.51 14.90
C ASN A 44 6.73 28.28 14.12
N PRO A 45 7.62 28.41 13.12
CA PRO A 45 8.22 27.24 12.50
C PRO A 45 8.78 26.41 13.63
N ILE A 46 8.35 25.15 13.73
CA ILE A 46 8.99 24.16 14.58
C ILE A 46 10.38 24.01 13.96
N GLY A 47 11.33 24.83 14.42
CA GLY A 47 12.74 24.59 14.16
C GLY A 47 13.05 23.19 14.65
N PRO A 48 13.97 22.46 14.01
CA PRO A 48 14.37 21.14 14.51
C PRO A 48 14.67 21.28 16.00
N SER A 49 13.95 20.52 16.82
CA SER A 49 14.20 20.44 18.26
C SER A 49 15.55 19.75 18.42
N GLY A 50 16.61 20.54 18.26
CA GLY A 50 17.97 20.16 18.59
C GLY A 50 18.03 19.95 20.09
N GLY A 51 17.60 18.78 20.55
CA GLY A 51 18.00 18.26 21.83
C GLY A 51 19.52 18.27 21.92
N LEU A 52 20.05 18.25 23.15
CA LEU A 52 21.47 18.06 23.38
C LEU A 52 21.92 16.86 22.54
N ASN A 53 22.89 17.06 21.65
CA ASN A 53 23.54 15.97 20.92
C ASN A 53 23.95 14.94 21.98
N GLU A 54 23.31 13.77 21.98
CA GLU A 54 23.74 12.65 22.79
C GLU A 54 25.23 12.40 22.52
N PRO A 55 26.01 11.94 23.51
CA PRO A 55 27.44 11.78 23.31
C PRO A 55 27.69 10.91 22.08
N VAL A 56 28.38 11.50 21.10
CA VAL A 56 28.90 10.76 19.95
C VAL A 56 29.91 9.76 20.52
N TYR A 57 29.50 8.50 20.64
CA TYR A 57 30.37 7.42 21.05
C TYR A 57 31.41 7.23 19.95
N THR A 58 32.62 7.75 20.19
CA THR A 58 33.75 7.54 19.28
C THR A 58 34.45 6.26 19.71
N ILE A 59 34.31 5.21 18.90
CA ILE A 59 35.05 3.97 19.12
C ILE A 59 36.50 4.23 18.71
N ASN A 60 37.35 4.55 19.70
CA ASN A 60 38.79 4.84 19.50
C ASN A 60 39.65 3.59 19.35
N SER A 61 39.06 2.47 18.94
CA SER A 61 39.75 1.22 18.69
C SER A 61 39.35 0.66 17.34
N THR A 62 40.31 0.09 16.62
CA THR A 62 40.02 -0.79 15.50
C THR A 62 39.39 -2.05 16.08
N ILE A 63 38.08 -2.23 15.89
CA ILE A 63 37.43 -3.52 16.13
C ILE A 63 37.94 -4.45 15.02
N ALA A 64 39.05 -5.14 15.29
CA ALA A 64 39.56 -6.19 14.43
C ALA A 64 38.95 -7.51 14.90
N GLY A 65 38.00 -8.02 14.12
CA GLY A 65 37.38 -9.33 14.28
C GLY A 65 36.71 -9.70 12.97
N ASP A 66 36.55 -10.99 12.74
CA ASP A 66 35.83 -11.53 11.59
C ASP A 66 34.34 -11.15 11.74
N PHE A 67 33.97 -9.97 11.24
CA PHE A 67 32.58 -9.51 11.27
C PHE A 67 31.86 -10.07 10.05
N ALA A 68 30.91 -10.96 10.31
CA ALA A 68 30.02 -11.54 9.30
C ALA A 68 30.70 -12.41 8.23
N ASP A 69 31.83 -13.05 8.56
CA ASP A 69 32.38 -14.08 7.69
C ASP A 69 31.39 -15.25 7.58
N PHE A 70 30.97 -15.54 6.35
CA PHE A 70 30.12 -16.68 6.06
C PHE A 70 30.89 -17.97 6.34
N VAL A 71 30.44 -18.72 7.33
CA VAL A 71 30.93 -20.07 7.61
C VAL A 71 29.85 -21.05 7.15
N PRO A 72 30.08 -21.83 6.08
CA PRO A 72 29.12 -22.83 5.65
C PRO A 72 28.94 -23.88 6.75
N TYR A 73 27.71 -24.03 7.21
CA TYR A 73 27.33 -25.09 8.14
C TYR A 73 26.85 -26.28 7.31
N GLU A 74 27.69 -27.31 7.20
CA GLU A 74 27.33 -28.56 6.54
C GLU A 74 26.99 -29.61 7.61
N GLU A 75 25.70 -29.87 7.79
CA GLU A 75 25.21 -31.00 8.58
C GLU A 75 24.71 -32.08 7.62
N PRO A 76 25.19 -33.33 7.71
CA PRO A 76 24.68 -34.41 6.89
C PRO A 76 23.24 -34.72 7.30
N PHE A 77 22.29 -34.46 6.40
CA PHE A 77 20.91 -34.85 6.57
C PHE A 77 20.55 -35.96 5.57
N THR A 78 19.71 -36.90 6.01
CA THR A 78 19.08 -37.88 5.13
C THR A 78 17.62 -37.48 4.98
N PRO A 79 17.17 -37.06 3.79
CA PRO A 79 15.76 -36.82 3.54
C PRO A 79 14.96 -38.09 3.84
N ASN A 80 14.04 -38.01 4.81
CA ASN A 80 13.14 -39.11 5.16
C ASN A 80 11.67 -38.72 4.90
N ALA A 81 11.44 -38.02 3.80
CA ALA A 81 10.09 -37.75 3.32
C ALA A 81 9.60 -38.94 2.48
N PRO A 82 8.41 -39.49 2.73
CA PRO A 82 7.80 -40.46 1.83
C PRO A 82 7.71 -39.87 0.42
N SER A 83 8.14 -40.63 -0.59
CA SER A 83 7.92 -40.22 -1.97
C SER A 83 6.43 -40.26 -2.28
N TYR A 84 5.92 -39.19 -2.87
CA TYR A 84 4.57 -39.15 -3.43
C TYR A 84 4.64 -39.34 -4.95
N SER A 85 3.66 -40.07 -5.49
CA SER A 85 3.51 -40.24 -6.94
C SER A 85 2.36 -39.37 -7.41
N VAL A 86 2.52 -38.68 -8.53
CA VAL A 86 1.42 -37.98 -9.20
C VAL A 86 0.87 -38.90 -10.30
N TYR A 87 -0.44 -39.20 -10.25
CA TYR A 87 -1.05 -40.09 -11.23
C TYR A 87 -1.41 -39.35 -12.52
N ALA A 88 -1.39 -40.08 -13.63
CA ALA A 88 -1.90 -39.56 -14.89
C ALA A 88 -3.35 -39.06 -14.71
N GLY A 89 -3.62 -37.85 -15.20
CA GLY A 89 -4.91 -37.18 -15.02
C GLY A 89 -5.14 -36.54 -13.65
N LEU A 90 -4.14 -36.54 -12.76
CA LEU A 90 -4.17 -35.91 -11.43
C LEU A 90 -5.25 -36.48 -10.50
N SER A 91 -5.65 -37.74 -10.70
CA SER A 91 -6.75 -38.37 -9.97
C SER A 91 -6.52 -38.54 -8.47
N ASN A 92 -5.26 -38.43 -8.01
CA ASN A 92 -4.88 -38.51 -6.61
C ASN A 92 -4.58 -37.12 -5.99
N ILE A 93 -4.93 -36.03 -6.68
CA ILE A 93 -4.79 -34.66 -6.17
C ILE A 93 -6.11 -34.23 -5.50
N ALA A 94 -6.05 -33.94 -4.20
CA ALA A 94 -7.22 -33.71 -3.36
C ALA A 94 -8.02 -32.45 -3.74
N ASN A 95 -7.34 -31.40 -4.21
CA ASN A 95 -7.92 -30.09 -4.51
C ASN A 95 -8.09 -29.84 -6.02
N LEU A 96 -8.08 -30.89 -6.86
CA LEU A 96 -8.21 -30.73 -8.32
C LEU A 96 -9.51 -29.99 -8.71
N GLY A 97 -10.57 -30.16 -7.93
CA GLY A 97 -11.88 -29.51 -8.15
C GLY A 97 -11.86 -27.99 -7.97
N ASP A 98 -10.90 -27.46 -7.19
CA ASP A 98 -10.78 -26.02 -6.92
C ASP A 98 -10.21 -25.26 -8.14
N TYR A 99 -9.63 -26.00 -9.10
CA TYR A 99 -9.01 -25.44 -10.29
C TYR A 99 -9.63 -26.00 -11.59
N PRO A 100 -10.91 -25.70 -11.86
CA PRO A 100 -11.64 -26.27 -12.99
C PRO A 100 -11.09 -25.83 -14.37
N THR A 101 -10.33 -24.73 -14.41
CA THR A 101 -9.84 -24.08 -15.62
C THR A 101 -8.39 -24.42 -15.97
N ILE A 102 -7.75 -25.38 -15.28
CA ILE A 102 -6.35 -25.76 -15.57
C ILE A 102 -6.21 -26.21 -17.03
N PRO A 103 -5.34 -25.55 -17.83
CA PRO A 103 -5.04 -25.95 -19.20
C PRO A 103 -4.48 -27.37 -19.29
N VAL A 104 -4.75 -28.07 -20.41
CA VAL A 104 -4.36 -29.48 -20.60
C VAL A 104 -2.84 -29.65 -20.60
N ASP A 105 -2.11 -28.72 -21.20
CA ASP A 105 -0.65 -28.67 -21.23
C ASP A 105 -0.06 -28.50 -19.81
N VAL A 106 -0.62 -27.59 -19.00
CA VAL A 106 -0.25 -27.40 -17.59
C VAL A 106 -0.49 -28.69 -16.80
N ARG A 107 -1.65 -29.33 -17.01
CA ARG A 107 -1.99 -30.62 -16.36
C ARG A 107 -0.96 -31.71 -16.68
N ASN A 108 -0.52 -31.78 -17.93
CA ASN A 108 0.49 -32.75 -18.35
C ASN A 108 1.86 -32.46 -17.73
N GLN A 109 2.26 -31.18 -17.62
CA GLN A 109 3.50 -30.80 -16.96
C GLN A 109 3.49 -31.16 -15.47
N ILE A 110 2.37 -30.94 -14.77
CA ILE A 110 2.20 -31.36 -13.37
C ILE A 110 2.30 -32.89 -13.25
N ALA A 111 1.67 -33.65 -14.14
CA ALA A 111 1.74 -35.12 -14.10
C ALA A 111 3.17 -35.65 -14.36
N LEU A 112 3.97 -34.96 -15.18
CA LEU A 112 5.33 -35.36 -15.53
C LEU A 112 6.37 -34.91 -14.48
N ASN A 113 6.29 -33.68 -14.01
CA ASN A 113 7.33 -33.04 -13.20
C ASN A 113 6.92 -32.82 -11.75
N GLY A 114 5.64 -32.96 -11.41
CA GLY A 114 5.06 -32.54 -10.14
C GLY A 114 4.80 -31.04 -10.04
N PHE A 115 5.20 -30.25 -11.04
CA PHE A 115 4.96 -28.81 -11.12
C PHE A 115 4.80 -28.35 -12.58
N ALA A 116 4.27 -27.16 -12.78
CA ALA A 116 4.23 -26.47 -14.07
C ALA A 116 4.69 -25.03 -13.90
N VAL A 117 5.44 -24.52 -14.87
CA VAL A 117 5.84 -23.11 -14.92
C VAL A 117 4.95 -22.42 -15.94
N ILE A 118 4.22 -21.41 -15.48
CA ILE A 118 3.33 -20.62 -16.31
C ILE A 118 3.89 -19.20 -16.35
N PRO A 119 4.19 -18.64 -17.54
CA PRO A 119 4.53 -17.23 -17.63
C PRO A 119 3.32 -16.41 -17.19
N GLN A 120 3.52 -15.53 -16.20
CA GLN A 120 2.51 -14.59 -15.74
C GLN A 120 2.85 -13.19 -16.27
N ASN A 121 1.85 -12.46 -16.70
CA ASN A 121 1.94 -11.09 -17.21
C ASN A 121 0.90 -10.16 -16.57
N GLU A 122 0.20 -10.64 -15.56
CA GLU A 122 -0.86 -9.93 -14.84
C GLU A 122 -0.29 -9.10 -13.69
N PHE A 123 0.68 -9.67 -12.98
CA PHE A 123 1.27 -9.07 -11.79
C PHE A 123 2.65 -8.52 -12.10
N ILE A 124 2.91 -7.28 -11.68
CA ILE A 124 4.19 -6.61 -11.92
C ILE A 124 5.17 -6.96 -10.80
N GLN A 125 4.66 -7.11 -9.58
CA GLN A 125 5.47 -7.32 -8.38
C GLN A 125 5.08 -8.60 -7.66
N ILE A 126 6.05 -9.21 -6.98
CA ILE A 126 5.81 -10.43 -6.20
C ILE A 126 4.77 -10.23 -5.09
N HIS A 127 4.66 -9.02 -4.53
CA HIS A 127 3.68 -8.73 -3.48
C HIS A 127 2.23 -8.90 -3.98
N GLU A 128 1.94 -8.53 -5.24
CA GLU A 128 0.60 -8.63 -5.83
C GLU A 128 0.18 -10.10 -5.97
N ILE A 129 1.16 -10.97 -6.29
CA ILE A 129 0.95 -12.43 -6.36
C ILE A 129 0.62 -12.97 -4.96
N LEU A 130 1.35 -12.52 -3.93
CA LEU A 130 1.13 -12.97 -2.55
C LEU A 130 -0.21 -12.50 -2.00
N GLU A 131 -0.59 -11.24 -2.26
CA GLU A 131 -1.89 -10.69 -1.86
C GLU A 131 -3.04 -11.41 -2.58
N HIS A 132 -2.93 -11.61 -3.89
CA HIS A 132 -3.90 -12.39 -4.66
C HIS A 132 -4.06 -13.81 -4.11
N ASN A 133 -2.96 -14.46 -3.76
CA ASN A 133 -2.99 -15.81 -3.21
C ASN A 133 -3.65 -15.84 -1.83
N ASP A 134 -3.42 -14.83 -0.97
CA ASP A 134 -4.10 -14.72 0.33
C ASP A 134 -5.62 -14.54 0.15
N ASP A 135 -6.03 -13.59 -0.69
CA ASP A 135 -7.45 -13.31 -0.99
C ASP A 135 -8.19 -14.55 -1.51
N ASN A 136 -7.51 -15.37 -2.32
CA ASN A 136 -8.09 -16.56 -2.94
C ASN A 136 -7.81 -17.86 -2.18
N HIS A 137 -7.21 -17.79 -0.99
CA HIS A 137 -6.84 -18.95 -0.18
C HIS A 137 -5.94 -19.96 -0.93
N ILE A 138 -5.09 -19.46 -1.83
CA ILE A 138 -4.12 -20.23 -2.58
C ILE A 138 -2.81 -20.31 -1.75
N PRO A 139 -2.33 -21.50 -1.40
CA PRO A 139 -1.10 -21.62 -0.60
C PRO A 139 0.11 -21.14 -1.38
N SER A 140 0.87 -20.21 -0.79
CA SER A 140 2.14 -19.72 -1.33
C SER A 140 3.33 -20.37 -0.63
N PHE A 141 4.28 -20.88 -1.42
CA PHE A 141 5.56 -21.40 -0.90
C PHE A 141 6.68 -20.43 -1.28
N VAL A 142 7.13 -19.63 -0.31
CA VAL A 142 8.23 -18.67 -0.50
C VAL A 142 9.51 -19.28 0.06
N SER A 143 10.49 -19.55 -0.80
CA SER A 143 11.84 -19.93 -0.34
C SER A 143 12.63 -18.68 0.05
N SER A 144 13.63 -18.82 0.93
CA SER A 144 14.43 -17.68 1.42
C SER A 144 15.12 -16.88 0.31
N ASP A 145 15.36 -17.49 -0.86
CA ASP A 145 15.97 -16.85 -2.03
C ASP A 145 14.99 -15.92 -2.78
N ALA A 146 13.68 -16.13 -2.64
CA ALA A 146 12.67 -15.30 -3.30
C ALA A 146 12.54 -13.88 -2.71
N VAL A 147 13.11 -13.62 -1.52
CA VAL A 147 13.03 -12.31 -0.84
C VAL A 147 14.13 -11.34 -1.30
N LEU A 148 15.21 -11.85 -1.91
CA LEU A 148 16.37 -11.05 -2.31
C LEU A 148 16.23 -10.36 -3.68
N HIS A 149 15.14 -10.64 -4.41
CA HIS A 149 14.87 -10.13 -5.75
C HIS A 149 13.58 -9.30 -5.85
N ALA A 150 13.20 -8.62 -4.76
CA ALA A 150 12.13 -7.61 -4.75
C ALA A 150 12.65 -6.21 -5.07
#